data_AF-A0A399WHR6-F1
#
_entry.id   AF-A0A399WHR6-F1
#
_cell.length_a   1.000
_cell.length_b   1.000
_cell.length_c   1.000
_cell.angle_alpha   90.00
_cell.angle_beta   90.00
_cell.angle_gamma   90.00
#
_symmetry.space_group_name_H-M   'P 1'
#
loop_
_entity.id
_entity.type
_entity.pdbx_description
1 polymer ?
#
loop_
_entity_poly.entity_id
_entity_poly.type
_entity_poly.pdbx_seq_one_letter_code
_entity_poly.pdbx_strand_id
1 'polypeptide(L)' 'MRCRNALWTSDVERRFAEHTRNDKKGAKYLRGKAPLALVMKKKMGSKSMALKMEAKVKKLSKIKKEMFVDGKIKVREIWK' A
#
# COMPACT_ATOMS: atom_id res chain seq x y z
N MET A 1 -3.07 4.43 -2.55
CA MET A 1 -3.43 4.55 -1.11
C MET A 1 -2.17 4.76 -0.26
N ARG A 2 -1.81 6.00 0.08
CA ARG A 2 -0.69 6.31 0.99
C ARG A 2 -1.24 6.65 2.37
N CYS A 3 -1.22 5.69 3.28
CA CYS A 3 -1.47 5.96 4.70
C CYS A 3 -0.25 5.51 5.50
N ARG A 4 0.03 6.24 6.59
CA ARG A 4 1.20 6.06 7.46
C ARG A 4 1.40 4.61 7.94
N ASN A 5 0.37 3.77 7.98
CA ASN A 5 0.42 2.34 8.39
C ASN A 5 -0.42 1.38 7.49
N ALA A 6 -0.62 1.69 6.19
CA ALA A 6 -1.60 0.95 5.37
C ALA A 6 -1.11 0.24 4.11
N LEU A 7 0.16 -0.14 3.99
CA LEU A 7 0.57 -0.98 2.85
C LEU A 7 0.42 -2.48 3.11
N TRP A 8 0.13 -2.92 4.34
CA TRP A 8 -0.18 -4.33 4.63
C TRP A 8 -1.56 -4.48 5.27
N THR A 9 -2.39 -5.35 4.72
CA THR A 9 -3.64 -5.79 5.34
C THR A 9 -3.93 -7.21 4.91
N SER A 10 -4.51 -8.01 5.80
CA SER A 10 -5.03 -9.33 5.47
C SER A 10 -6.25 -9.24 4.55
N ASP A 11 -7.03 -8.18 4.68
CA ASP A 11 -8.28 -7.98 3.97
C ASP A 11 -8.29 -6.63 3.23
N VAL A 12 -7.86 -6.68 1.96
CA VAL A 12 -7.69 -5.48 1.12
C VAL A 12 -9.04 -4.85 0.80
N GLU A 13 -10.08 -5.66 0.59
CA GLU A 13 -11.40 -5.21 0.18
C GLU A 13 -12.12 -4.50 1.33
N ARG A 14 -12.16 -5.11 2.52
CA ARG A 14 -12.73 -4.49 3.72
C ARG A 14 -12.02 -3.17 4.01
N ARG A 15 -10.68 -3.15 3.95
CA ARG A 15 -9.91 -1.93 4.21
C ARG A 15 -10.13 -0.86 3.15
N PHE A 16 -10.26 -1.24 1.88
CA PHE A 16 -10.58 -0.30 0.81
C PHE A 16 -11.96 0.32 1.02
N ALA A 17 -12.98 -0.49 1.34
CA ALA A 17 -14.31 -0.03 1.65
C ALA A 17 -14.34 0.95 2.84
N GLU A 18 -13.62 0.64 3.93
CA GLU A 18 -13.49 1.52 5.10
C GLU A 18 -12.88 2.90 4.74
N HIS A 19 -11.96 2.94 3.77
CA HIS A 19 -11.35 4.19 3.32
C HIS A 19 -12.20 4.95 2.31
N THR A 20 -12.87 4.24 1.40
CA THR A 20 -13.76 4.83 0.40
C THR A 20 -15.01 5.43 1.06
N ARG A 21 -15.54 4.78 2.10
CA ARG A 21 -16.67 5.28 2.90
C ARG A 21 -16.32 6.45 3.82
N ASN A 22 -15.05 6.90 3.81
CA ASN A 22 -14.56 7.99 4.64
C ASN A 22 -14.83 7.75 6.15
N ASP A 23 -14.79 6.48 6.55
CA ASP A 23 -15.20 6.01 7.87
C ASP A 23 -14.19 6.43 8.94
N LYS A 24 -14.60 6.46 10.21
CA LYS A 24 -13.68 6.85 11.31
C LYS A 24 -12.46 5.91 11.41
N LYS A 25 -12.62 4.66 10.93
CA LYS A 25 -11.57 3.62 10.85
C LYS A 25 -10.61 3.79 9.68
N GLY A 26 -10.93 4.65 8.70
CA GLY A 26 -10.06 5.01 7.60
C GLY A 26 -8.91 5.93 8.03
N ALA A 27 -7.83 5.91 7.27
CA ALA A 27 -6.70 6.81 7.46
C ALA A 27 -7.13 8.28 7.43
N LYS A 28 -6.77 9.05 8.47
CA LYS A 28 -7.04 10.50 8.53
C LYS A 28 -6.56 11.24 7.28
N TYR A 29 -5.43 10.81 6.70
CA TYR A 29 -4.85 11.43 5.49
C TYR A 29 -5.68 11.20 4.21
N LEU A 30 -6.45 10.12 4.16
CA LEU A 30 -7.25 9.76 2.98
C LEU A 30 -8.68 10.31 3.06
N ARG A 31 -9.05 10.96 4.19
CA ARG A 31 -10.35 11.60 4.34
C ARG A 31 -10.48 12.78 3.39
N GLY A 32 -11.55 12.79 2.58
CA GLY A 32 -11.79 13.83 1.56
C GLY A 32 -10.95 13.74 0.29
N LYS A 33 -10.12 12.68 0.13
CA LYS A 33 -9.32 12.43 -1.10
C LYS A 33 -10.03 11.47 -2.07
N ALA A 34 -11.36 11.48 -2.09
CA ALA A 34 -12.14 10.65 -3.01
C ALA A 34 -12.10 11.22 -4.44
N PRO A 35 -12.09 10.38 -5.49
CA PRO A 35 -12.13 8.91 -5.47
C PRO A 35 -10.76 8.26 -5.22
N LEU A 36 -10.72 7.23 -4.37
CA LEU A 36 -9.51 6.44 -4.11
C LEU A 36 -9.44 5.27 -5.09
N ALA A 37 -8.34 5.14 -5.84
CA ALA A 37 -8.07 3.98 -6.69
C ALA A 37 -7.08 3.01 -6.04
N LEU A 38 -7.38 1.71 -6.10
CA LEU A 38 -6.46 0.63 -5.75
C LEU A 38 -5.56 0.34 -6.96
N VAL A 39 -4.34 0.87 -6.95
CA VAL A 39 -3.41 0.74 -8.09
C VAL A 39 -2.66 -0.59 -8.09
N MET A 40 -2.40 -1.17 -6.91
CA MET A 40 -1.70 -2.44 -6.81
C MET A 40 -2.03 -3.20 -5.52
N LYS A 41 -2.21 -4.52 -5.64
CA LYS A 41 -2.27 -5.46 -4.51
C LYS A 41 -1.30 -6.62 -4.77
N LYS A 42 -0.58 -7.07 -3.74
CA LYS A 42 0.31 -8.24 -3.82
C LYS A 42 0.15 -9.09 -2.57
N LYS A 43 -0.10 -10.38 -2.75
CA LYS A 43 -0.16 -11.36 -1.65
C LYS A 43 1.27 -11.63 -1.18
N MET A 44 1.49 -11.47 0.13
CA MET A 44 2.75 -11.80 0.81
C MET A 44 2.48 -12.95 1.79
N GLY A 45 3.37 -13.94 1.82
CA GLY A 45 3.17 -15.16 2.60
C GLY A 45 3.16 -14.93 4.12
N SER A 46 3.97 -14.00 4.63
CA SER A 46 4.11 -13.77 6.06
C SER A 46 3.92 -12.30 6.44
N LYS A 47 3.25 -12.05 7.57
CA LYS A 47 3.07 -10.70 8.15
C LYS A 47 4.41 -9.96 8.31
N SER A 48 5.44 -10.65 8.80
CA SER A 48 6.78 -10.08 8.99
C SER A 48 7.41 -9.63 7.66
N MET A 49 7.21 -10.39 6.58
CA MET A 49 7.69 -10.02 5.24
C MET A 49 6.90 -8.82 4.69
N ALA A 50 5.59 -8.78 4.90
CA ALA A 50 4.75 -7.67 4.47
C ALA A 50 5.15 -6.34 5.15
N LEU A 51 5.41 -6.36 6.46
CA LEU A 51 5.87 -5.20 7.21
C LEU A 51 7.24 -4.70 6.76
N LYS A 52 8.21 -5.61 6.57
CA LYS A 52 9.54 -5.27 6.04
C LYS A 52 9.43 -4.67 4.63
N MET A 53 8.61 -5.27 3.78
CA MET A 53 8.38 -4.78 2.41
C MET A 53 7.72 -3.40 2.42
N GLU A 54 6.72 -3.17 3.28
CA GLU A 54 6.11 -1.86 3.46
C GLU A 54 7.14 -0.79 3.87
N ALA A 55 8.01 -1.09 4.83
CA ALA A 55 9.05 -0.16 5.26
C ALA A 55 10.01 0.18 4.11
N LYS A 56 10.45 -0.83 3.34
CA LYS A 56 11.29 -0.62 2.15
C LYS A 56 10.57 0.21 1.09
N VAL A 57 9.34 -0.15 0.74
CA VAL A 57 8.52 0.58 -0.26
C VAL A 57 8.25 2.02 0.17
N LYS A 58 8.02 2.29 1.46
CA LYS A 58 7.89 3.66 1.98
C LYS A 58 9.16 4.48 1.75
N LYS A 59 10.33 3.87 1.99
CA LYS A 59 11.65 4.49 1.78
C LYS A 59 12.03 4.70 0.30
N LEU A 60 11.36 4.02 -0.65
CA LEU A 60 11.63 4.23 -2.08
C LEU A 60 11.35 5.68 -2.51
N SER A 61 12.20 6.18 -3.41
CA SER A 61 11.98 7.45 -4.12
C SER A 61 10.71 7.40 -4.98
N LYS A 62 10.20 8.57 -5.38
CA LYS A 62 9.00 8.68 -6.22
C LYS A 62 9.12 7.83 -7.49
N ILE A 63 10.25 7.95 -8.20
CA ILE A 63 10.56 7.20 -9.42
C ILE A 63 10.50 5.68 -9.19
N LYS A 64 11.16 5.18 -8.13
CA LYS A 64 11.15 3.74 -7.82
C LYS A 64 9.75 3.24 -7.45
N LYS A 65 8.91 4.07 -6.82
CA LYS A 65 7.51 3.72 -6.55
C LYS A 65 6.69 3.63 -7.83
N GLU A 66 6.88 4.56 -8.76
CA GLU A 66 6.20 4.55 -10.06
C GLU A 66 6.62 3.33 -10.87
N MET A 67 7.91 3.03 -10.97
CA MET A 67 8.41 1.82 -11.63
C MET A 67 7.94 0.52 -10.95
N PHE A 68 7.79 0.53 -9.62
CA PHE A 68 7.26 -0.62 -8.89
C PHE A 68 5.76 -0.84 -9.18
N VAL A 69 4.99 0.24 -9.31
CA VAL A 69 3.57 0.20 -9.69
C VAL A 69 3.41 -0.23 -11.15
N ASP A 70 4.30 0.24 -12.03
CA ASP A 70 4.36 -0.11 -13.46
C ASP A 70 4.84 -1.56 -13.72
N GLY A 71 5.25 -2.29 -12.68
CA GLY A 71 5.76 -3.65 -12.80
C GLY A 71 7.21 -3.75 -13.32
N LYS A 72 7.88 -2.62 -13.58
CA LYS A 72 9.28 -2.55 -14.00
C LYS A 72 10.25 -3.04 -12.91
N ILE A 73 9.89 -2.88 -11.64
CA ILE A 73 10.69 -3.35 -10.50
C ILE A 73 9.99 -4.55 -9.84
N LYS A 74 10.70 -5.67 -9.71
CA LYS A 74 10.19 -6.86 -9.02
C LYS A 74 10.39 -6.72 -7.51
N VAL A 75 9.50 -7.34 -6.72
CA VAL A 75 9.64 -7.41 -5.25
C VAL A 75 11.03 -7.92 -4.84
N ARG A 76 11.57 -8.90 -5.57
CA ARG A 76 12.90 -9.49 -5.30
C ARG A 76 14.02 -8.44 -5.34
N GLU A 77 13.94 -7.46 -6.23
CA GLU A 77 14.92 -6.36 -6.36
C GLU A 77 14.88 -5.42 -5.16
N ILE A 78 13.69 -5.19 -4.58
CA ILE A 78 13.54 -4.39 -3.36
C ILE A 78 14.09 -5.15 -2.15
N TRP A 79 14.09 -6.48 -2.19
CA TRP A 79 14.52 -7.33 -1.08
C TRP A 79 16.04 -7.47 -0.92
N LYS A 80 16.82 -7.11 -1.94
CA LYS A 80 18.28 -6.96 -1.84
C LYS A 80 18.66 -5.95 -0.76
#